data_AF-A0A0F9EN49-F1
#
_entry.id   AF-A0A0F9EN49-F1
#
_cell.length_a   1.000
_cell.length_b   1.000
_cell.length_c   1.000
_cell.angle_alpha   90.00
_cell.angle_beta   90.00
_cell.angle_gamma   90.00
#
_symmetry.space_group_name_H-M   'P 1'
#
loop_
_entity.id
_entity.type
_entity.pdbx_description
1 polymer ?
#
loop_
_entity_poly.entity_id
_entity_poly.type
_entity_poly.pdbx_seq_one_letter_code
_entity_poly.pdbx_strand_id
1 'polypeptide(L)'
;MNTFWLGLGFLAQLLFSARFLVQWIASEKAGKSVVPIIFWYLSVAGSFLLLLYAIHRRDPVFILGQSTGILIYSRNLYLIFREKKTLPHQ
;
A
#
# COMPACT_ATOMS: atom_id res chain seq x y z
N MET A 1 -0.51 -21.71 15.28
CA MET A 1 -0.17 -20.85 14.12
C MET A 1 1.28 -21.13 13.76
N ASN A 2 1.57 -21.46 12.50
CA ASN A 2 2.95 -21.68 12.07
C ASN A 2 3.74 -20.37 12.24
N THR A 3 4.94 -20.39 12.82
CA THR A 3 5.78 -19.19 13.06
C THR A 3 5.98 -18.37 11.78
N PHE A 4 6.02 -19.05 10.63
CA PHE A 4 6.06 -18.44 9.31
C PHE A 4 4.91 -17.45 9.04
N TRP A 5 3.66 -17.84 9.33
CA TRP A 5 2.49 -17.00 9.08
C TRP A 5 2.43 -15.79 10.01
N LEU A 6 2.92 -15.95 11.24
CA LEU A 6 3.07 -14.85 12.19
C LEU A 6 4.09 -13.83 11.67
N GLY A 7 5.26 -14.30 11.21
CA GLY A 7 6.29 -13.46 10.61
C GLY A 7 5.79 -12.75 9.35
N LEU A 8 5.05 -13.44 8.49
CA LEU A 8 4.42 -12.83 7.32
C LEU A 8 3.43 -11.72 7.70
N GLY A 9 2.59 -11.94 8.70
CA GLY A 9 1.64 -10.94 9.20
C GLY A 9 2.34 -9.69 9.73
N PHE A 10 3.41 -9.84 10.52
CA PHE A 10 4.22 -8.72 11.00
C PHE A 10 4.93 -7.98 9.86
N LEU A 11 5.51 -8.71 8.92
CA LEU A 11 6.16 -8.10 7.75
C LEU A 11 5.17 -7.30 6.91
N ALA A 12 3.98 -7.87 6.67
CA ALA A 12 2.90 -7.22 5.94
C ALA A 12 2.44 -5.95 6.66
N GLN A 13 2.28 -6.01 7.99
CA GLN A 13 1.90 -4.86 8.82
C GLN A 13 2.98 -3.78 8.83
N LEU A 14 4.27 -4.15 8.87
CA LEU A 14 5.40 -3.22 8.82
C LEU A 14 5.49 -2.51 7.46
N LEU A 15 5.34 -3.26 6.36
CA LEU A 15 5.29 -2.66 5.03
C LEU A 15 4.10 -1.72 4.87
N PHE A 16 2.94 -2.12 5.40
CA PHE A 16 1.73 -1.31 5.35
C PHE A 16 1.79 -0.08 6.27
N SER A 17 2.54 -0.10 7.38
CA SER A 17 2.73 1.07 8.24
C SER A 17 3.84 1.99 7.71
N ALA A 18 4.89 1.43 7.10
CA ALA A 18 5.99 2.18 6.50
C ALA A 18 5.52 3.22 5.47
N ARG A 19 4.38 2.99 4.80
CA ARG A 19 3.79 3.98 3.88
C ARG A 19 3.56 5.33 4.55
N PHE A 20 3.08 5.34 5.80
CA PHE A 20 2.82 6.59 6.53
C PHE A 20 4.12 7.26 6.93
N LEU A 21 5.13 6.48 7.34
CA LEU A 21 6.46 7.02 7.63
C LEU A 21 7.06 7.69 6.39
N VAL A 22 6.97 7.04 5.23
CA VAL A 22 7.48 7.59 3.97
C VAL A 22 6.70 8.83 3.52
N GLN A 23 5.37 8.82 3.66
CA GLN A 23 4.54 9.98 3.37
C GLN A 23 4.88 11.16 4.29
N TRP A 24 5.07 10.89 5.58
CA TRP A 24 5.45 11.90 6.56
C TRP A 24 6.79 12.52 6.21
N ILE A 25 7.83 11.72 6.01
CA ILE A 25 9.17 12.21 5.60
C ILE A 25 9.10 13.02 4.31
N ALA A 26 8.35 12.56 3.31
CA ALA A 26 8.17 13.28 2.05
C ALA A 26 7.44 14.62 2.24
N SER A 27 6.49 14.68 3.17
CA SER A 27 5.71 15.89 3.46
C SER A 27 6.51 16.91 4.24
N GLU A 28 7.28 16.48 5.24
CA GLU A 28 8.22 17.34 5.96
C GLU A 28 9.25 17.95 5.01
N LYS A 29 9.85 17.13 4.15
CA LYS A 29 10.83 17.60 3.16
C LYS A 29 10.23 18.59 2.16
N ALA A 30 8.94 18.48 1.85
CA ALA A 30 8.24 19.36 0.92
C ALA A 30 7.61 20.59 1.58
N GLY A 31 7.51 20.64 2.91
CA GLY A 31 6.78 21.67 3.65
C GLY A 31 5.27 21.71 3.38
N LYS A 32 4.70 20.62 2.84
CA LYS A 32 3.27 20.50 2.49
C LYS A 32 2.83 19.05 2.51
N SER A 33 1.54 18.81 2.72
CA SER A 33 0.97 17.45 2.69
C SER A 33 1.05 16.87 1.28
N VAL A 34 2.01 15.96 1.05
CA VAL A 34 2.22 15.28 -0.25
C VAL A 34 2.18 13.77 -0.06
N VAL A 35 1.53 13.09 -1.01
CA VAL A 35 1.51 11.63 -1.08
C VAL A 35 2.48 11.17 -2.17
N PRO A 36 3.68 10.67 -1.82
CA PRO A 36 4.65 10.26 -2.81
C PRO A 36 4.18 8.99 -3.54
N ILE A 37 4.61 8.77 -4.79
CA ILE A 37 4.18 7.59 -5.56
C ILE A 37 4.51 6.26 -4.86
N ILE A 38 5.61 6.23 -4.11
CA ILE A 38 6.06 5.08 -3.33
C ILE A 38 5.05 4.67 -2.24
N PHE A 39 4.23 5.63 -1.74
CA PHE A 39 3.15 5.35 -0.80
C PHE A 39 2.15 4.36 -1.39
N TRP A 40 1.78 4.54 -2.67
CA TRP A 40 0.82 3.68 -3.34
C TRP A 40 1.41 2.29 -3.60
N TYR A 41 2.69 2.21 -3.96
CA TYR A 41 3.39 0.93 -4.11
C TYR A 41 3.46 0.14 -2.80
N LEU A 42 3.84 0.79 -1.70
CA LEU A 42 3.84 0.17 -0.38
C LEU A 42 2.44 -0.27 0.05
N SER A 43 1.41 0.51 -0.29
CA SER A 43 0.02 0.17 0.00
C SER A 43 -0.44 -1.08 -0.74
N VAL A 44 -0.12 -1.21 -2.04
CA VAL A 44 -0.43 -2.42 -2.83
C VAL A 44 0.32 -3.63 -2.27
N ALA A 45 1.62 -3.50 -2.02
CA ALA A 45 2.45 -4.60 -1.53
C ALA A 45 2.01 -5.06 -0.11
N GLY A 46 1.80 -4.11 0.80
CA GLY A 46 1.34 -4.39 2.16
C GLY A 46 -0.06 -5.02 2.18
N SER A 47 -1.01 -4.49 1.42
CA SER A 47 -2.35 -5.06 1.32
C SER A 47 -2.36 -6.44 0.68
N PHE A 48 -1.50 -6.69 -0.32
CA PHE A 48 -1.38 -8.02 -0.92
C PHE A 48 -0.89 -9.06 0.10
N LEU A 49 0.14 -8.73 0.88
CA LEU A 49 0.64 -9.63 1.93
C LEU A 49 -0.38 -9.83 3.07
N LEU A 50 -1.08 -8.77 3.48
CA LEU A 50 -2.15 -8.85 4.47
C LEU A 50 -3.34 -9.68 3.96
N LEU A 51 -3.66 -9.59 2.67
CA LEU A 51 -4.69 -10.40 2.03
C LEU A 51 -4.32 -11.89 2.05
N LEU A 52 -3.07 -12.25 1.72
CA LEU A 52 -2.59 -13.63 1.83
C LEU A 52 -2.70 -14.16 3.26
N TYR A 53 -2.32 -13.33 4.25
CA TYR A 53 -2.48 -13.66 5.67
C TYR A 53 -3.96 -13.81 6.08
N ALA A 54 -4.83 -12.94 5.60
CA ALA A 54 -6.27 -12.96 5.89
C ALA A 54 -6.98 -14.18 5.30
N ILE A 55 -6.62 -14.57 4.07
CA ILE A 55 -7.10 -15.81 3.43
C ILE A 55 -6.69 -17.02 4.25
N HIS A 56 -5.43 -17.06 4.72
CA HIS A 56 -4.96 -18.13 5.59
C HIS A 56 -5.73 -18.20 6.91
N ARG A 57 -6.03 -17.03 7.51
CA ARG A 57 -6.83 -16.91 8.74
C ARG A 57 -8.33 -17.11 8.53
N ARG A 58 -8.79 -17.23 7.28
CA ARG A 58 -10.21 -17.24 6.87
C ARG A 58 -10.99 -16.07 7.48
N ASP A 59 -10.39 -14.88 7.49
CA ASP A 59 -11.03 -13.66 8.01
C ASP A 59 -11.69 -12.89 6.85
N PRO A 60 -13.02 -13.01 6.67
CA PRO A 60 -13.72 -12.39 5.54
C PRO A 60 -13.69 -10.85 5.60
N VAL A 61 -13.64 -10.26 6.80
CA VAL A 61 -13.64 -8.81 6.97
C VAL A 61 -12.31 -8.24 6.48
N PHE A 62 -11.19 -8.85 6.87
CA PHE A 62 -9.88 -8.45 6.36
C PHE A 62 -9.72 -8.72 4.86
N ILE A 63 -10.24 -9.84 4.35
CA ILE A 63 -10.20 -10.16 2.91
C ILE A 63 -10.90 -9.07 2.10
N LEU A 64 -12.12 -8.69 2.48
CA LEU A 64 -12.87 -7.64 1.81
C LEU A 64 -12.17 -6.28 1.90
N GLY A 65 -11.64 -5.93 3.08
CA GLY A 65 -10.91 -4.68 3.28
C GLY A 65 -9.65 -4.58 2.41
N GLN A 66 -8.80 -5.62 2.41
CA GLN A 66 -7.54 -5.61 1.67
C GLN A 66 -7.74 -5.74 0.17
N SER A 67 -8.71 -6.54 -0.30
CA SER A 67 -9.04 -6.63 -1.73
C SER A 67 -9.54 -5.29 -2.27
N THR A 68 -10.46 -4.62 -1.56
CA THR A 68 -10.92 -3.28 -1.92
C THR A 68 -9.78 -2.26 -1.90
N GLY A 69 -8.91 -2.33 -0.89
CA GLY A 69 -7.70 -1.49 -0.79
C GLY A 69 -6.80 -1.62 -2.01
N ILE A 70 -6.46 -2.85 -2.42
CA ILE A 70 -5.62 -3.13 -3.60
C ILE A 70 -6.22 -2.51 -4.86
N LEU A 71 -7.54 -2.62 -5.05
CA LEU A 71 -8.23 -2.04 -6.20
C LEU A 71 -8.09 -0.52 -6.23
N ILE A 72 -8.34 0.15 -5.10
CA ILE A 72 -8.24 1.62 -5.00
C ILE A 72 -6.79 2.08 -5.22
N TYR A 73 -5.80 1.42 -4.59
CA TYR A 73 -4.40 1.80 -4.70
C TYR A 73 -3.86 1.59 -6.13
N SER A 74 -4.23 0.49 -6.77
CA SER A 74 -3.89 0.21 -8.16
C SER A 74 -4.53 1.24 -9.10
N ARG A 75 -5.79 1.61 -8.86
CA ARG A 75 -6.47 2.66 -9.63
C ARG A 75 -5.78 4.02 -9.48
N ASN A 76 -5.36 4.38 -8.26
CA ASN A 76 -4.64 5.63 -8.04
C ASN A 76 -3.26 5.63 -8.71
N LEU A 77 -2.52 4.53 -8.69
CA LEU A 77 -1.30 4.38 -9.49
C LEU A 77 -1.58 4.56 -10.97
N TYR A 78 -2.61 3.91 -11.50
CA TYR A 78 -3.00 4.04 -12.91
C TYR A 78 -3.29 5.50 -13.29
N LEU A 79 -4.02 6.24 -12.45
CA LEU A 79 -4.26 7.67 -12.70
C LEU A 79 -2.97 8.48 -12.73
N ILE A 80 -2.09 8.29 -11.75
CA ILE A 80 -0.81 8.99 -11.67
C ILE A 80 0.04 8.72 -12.92
N PHE A 81 0.08 7.46 -13.39
CA PHE A 81 0.79 7.11 -14.62
C PHE A 81 0.15 7.71 -15.87
N ARG A 82 -1.17 7.78 -15.91
CA ARG A 82 -1.90 8.39 -17.01
C ARG A 82 -1.60 9.88 -17.09
N GLU A 83 -1.68 10.61 -15.97
CA GLU A 83 -1.35 12.04 -15.91
C GLU A 83 0.11 12.32 -16.34
N LYS A 84 1.06 11.48 -15.90
CA LYS A 84 2.46 11.59 -16.34
C LYS A 84 2.67 11.37 -17.83
N LYS A 85 1.85 10.52 -18.48
CA LYS A 85 1.91 10.29 -19.94
C LYS A 85 1.29 11.43 -20.75
N THR A 86 0.29 12.12 -20.19
CA THR A 86 -0.41 13.22 -20.88
C THR A 86 0.36 14.54 -20.84
N LEU A 87 1.42 14.64 -20.02
CA LEU A 87 2.35 15.77 -19.98
C LEU A 87 3.61 15.42 -20.78
N PRO A 88 3.65 15.62 -22.11
CA PRO A 88 4.92 15.62 -22.83
C PRO A 88 5.78 16.76 -22.28
N HIS A 89 7.03 16.44 -21.96
CA HIS A 89 8.11 17.32 -21.49
C HIS A 89 7.82 18.84 -21.65
N GLN A 90 7.52 19.50 -20.54
CA GLN A 90 7.83 20.93 -20.37
C GLN A 90 9.14 21.05 -19.61
#